data_AF-A0A0D7QJB1-F1
#
_entry.id   AF-A0A0D7QJB1-F1
#
_cell.length_a   1.000
_cell.length_b   1.000
_cell.length_c   1.000
_cell.angle_alpha   90.00
_cell.angle_beta   90.00
_cell.angle_gamma   90.00
#
_symmetry.space_group_name_H-M   'P 1'
#
loop_
_entity.id
_entity.type
_entity.pdbx_description
1 polymer ?
#
loop_
_entity_poly.entity_id
_entity_poly.type
_entity_poly.pdbx_seq_one_letter_code
_entity_poly.pdbx_strand_id
1 'polypeptide(L)'
;MRLILTTLMALVIATAVGLGLTYATATRGTDLGTLKIGAWTARPKNGTSDVDPYSRATIARSGELPIGTGDGIAFSATTDEKNKPLDGRCDVVVSGVTPAARFWTLTLFDRKGHLVANALQRYGFTSQEIIRASDGTFEIHIASRSRAGNWLPTGGIERYALMLRLYDTPVGVATRTQRDAPMPAISTVGCP
;
A
#
# COMPACT_ATOMS: atom_id res chain seq x y z
N MET A 1 -34.91 29.32 28.39
CA MET A 1 -33.93 29.77 27.37
C MET A 1 -32.54 29.15 27.55
N ARG A 2 -31.92 29.20 28.74
CA ARG A 2 -30.59 28.62 29.00
C ARG A 2 -30.48 27.12 28.70
N LEU A 3 -31.46 26.31 29.14
CA LEU A 3 -31.50 24.86 28.89
C LEU A 3 -31.53 24.53 27.39
N ILE A 4 -32.40 25.21 26.63
CA ILE A 4 -32.55 25.03 25.19
C ILE A 4 -31.24 25.36 24.46
N LEU A 5 -30.59 26.47 24.84
CA LEU A 5 -29.30 26.86 24.27
C LEU A 5 -28.19 25.84 24.57
N THR A 6 -28.12 25.34 25.81
CA THR A 6 -27.12 24.32 26.18
C THR A 6 -27.35 23.00 25.46
N THR A 7 -28.61 22.57 25.29
CA THR A 7 -28.93 21.33 24.57
C THR A 7 -28.62 21.47 23.08
N LEU A 8 -28.97 22.60 22.46
CA LEU A 8 -28.61 22.88 21.07
C LEU A 8 -27.09 22.88 20.86
N MET A 9 -26.33 23.53 21.75
CA MET A 9 -24.88 23.54 21.69
C MET A 9 -24.29 22.13 21.82
N ALA A 10 -24.82 21.31 22.75
CA ALA A 10 -24.40 19.93 22.90
C ALA A 10 -24.68 19.08 21.65
N LEU A 11 -25.86 19.26 21.02
CA LEU A 11 -26.22 18.56 19.78
C LEU A 11 -25.32 18.96 18.61
N VAL A 12 -24.99 20.26 18.47
CA VAL A 12 -24.07 20.74 17.44
C VAL A 12 -22.67 20.17 17.63
N ILE A 13 -22.15 20.17 18.86
CA ILE A 13 -20.84 19.59 19.17
C ILE A 13 -20.85 18.08 18.89
N ALA A 14 -21.86 17.35 19.36
CA ALA A 14 -21.99 15.91 19.13
C ALA A 14 -22.03 15.58 17.63
N THR A 15 -22.78 16.37 16.84
CA THR A 15 -22.88 16.21 15.39
C THR A 15 -21.54 16.49 14.71
N ALA A 16 -20.89 17.61 15.06
CA ALA A 16 -19.61 17.99 14.48
C ALA A 16 -18.52 16.95 14.78
N VAL A 17 -18.47 16.45 16.01
CA VAL A 17 -17.52 15.40 16.42
C VAL A 17 -17.85 14.07 15.73
N GLY A 18 -19.12 13.66 15.70
CA GLY A 18 -19.54 12.41 15.06
C GLY A 18 -19.26 12.38 13.56
N LEU A 19 -19.63 13.45 12.84
CA LEU A 19 -19.32 13.59 11.42
C LEU A 19 -17.82 13.73 11.16
N GLY A 20 -17.12 14.49 12.01
CA GLY A 20 -15.67 14.66 11.91
C GLY A 20 -14.90 13.36 12.06
N LEU A 21 -15.27 12.52 13.04
CA LEU A 21 -14.69 11.19 13.25
C LEU A 21 -15.02 10.26 12.09
N THR A 22 -16.27 10.22 11.65
CA THR A 22 -16.69 9.38 10.50
C THR A 22 -15.95 9.78 9.23
N TYR A 23 -15.80 11.07 8.97
CA TYR A 23 -15.02 11.58 7.85
C TYR A 23 -13.55 11.19 7.97
N ALA A 24 -12.95 11.35 9.15
CA ALA A 24 -11.55 11.01 9.40
C ALA A 24 -11.27 9.51 9.20
N THR A 25 -12.12 8.62 9.73
CA THR A 25 -11.95 7.17 9.58
C THR A 25 -12.18 6.73 8.14
N ALA A 26 -13.20 7.28 7.46
CA ALA A 26 -13.46 6.96 6.05
C ALA A 26 -12.35 7.46 5.11
N THR A 27 -11.73 8.61 5.41
CA THR A 27 -10.67 9.20 4.57
C THR A 27 -9.29 8.62 4.80
N ARG A 28 -8.92 8.36 6.07
CA ARG A 28 -7.58 7.87 6.42
C ARG A 28 -7.50 6.34 6.47
N GLY A 29 -8.65 5.68 6.51
CA GLY A 29 -8.74 4.24 6.76
C GLY A 29 -8.50 3.89 8.22
N THR A 30 -8.53 2.59 8.49
CA THR A 30 -8.17 2.01 9.79
C THR A 30 -7.21 0.83 9.56
N ASP A 31 -6.47 0.46 10.60
CA ASP A 31 -5.53 -0.67 10.55
C ASP A 31 -6.13 -1.98 11.09
N LEU A 32 -7.46 -2.07 11.08
CA LEU A 32 -8.18 -3.26 11.51
C LEU A 32 -7.92 -4.44 10.56
N GLY A 33 -7.66 -5.61 11.13
CA GLY A 33 -7.45 -6.85 10.37
C GLY A 33 -6.25 -6.81 9.41
N THR A 34 -5.26 -5.94 9.67
CA THR A 34 -4.05 -5.84 8.87
C THR A 34 -3.09 -6.99 9.15
N LEU A 35 -2.47 -7.49 8.07
CA LEU A 35 -1.36 -8.46 8.12
C LEU A 35 -0.08 -7.73 7.73
N LYS A 36 0.87 -7.62 8.66
CA LYS A 36 2.17 -6.98 8.42
C LYS A 36 3.28 -8.01 8.28
N ILE A 37 4.04 -7.92 7.19
CA ILE A 37 5.14 -8.82 6.83
C ILE A 37 6.31 -7.94 6.34
N GLY A 38 7.31 -7.72 7.19
CA GLY A 38 8.36 -6.73 6.96
C GLY A 38 7.80 -5.31 6.82
N ALA A 39 8.24 -4.60 5.78
CA ALA A 39 7.70 -3.28 5.41
C ALA A 39 6.28 -3.32 4.79
N TRP A 40 5.77 -4.51 4.45
CA TRP A 40 4.52 -4.68 3.71
C TRP A 40 3.32 -4.90 4.63
N THR A 41 2.19 -4.27 4.27
CA THR A 41 0.91 -4.41 4.96
C THR A 41 -0.18 -4.82 3.98
N ALA A 42 -0.87 -5.91 4.26
CA ALA A 42 -2.05 -6.37 3.53
C ALA A 42 -3.31 -6.29 4.40
N ARG A 43 -4.47 -6.29 3.74
CA ARG A 43 -5.79 -6.38 4.36
C ARG A 43 -6.59 -7.52 3.75
N PRO A 44 -6.37 -8.78 4.17
CA PRO A 44 -6.91 -9.96 3.48
C PRO A 44 -8.44 -10.03 3.44
N LYS A 45 -9.13 -9.45 4.44
CA LYS A 45 -10.60 -9.46 4.54
C LYS A 45 -11.30 -8.42 3.68
N ASN A 46 -10.57 -7.49 3.06
CA ASN A 46 -11.19 -6.39 2.31
C ASN A 46 -11.99 -6.86 1.09
N GLY A 47 -11.60 -7.99 0.49
CA GLY A 47 -12.29 -8.59 -0.65
C GLY A 47 -13.33 -9.66 -0.29
N THR A 48 -13.73 -9.78 0.98
CA THR A 48 -14.67 -10.81 1.45
C THR A 48 -15.96 -10.23 2.01
N SER A 49 -16.94 -11.10 2.28
CA SER A 49 -18.15 -10.75 3.02
C SER A 49 -17.86 -10.22 4.43
N ASP A 50 -16.72 -10.61 5.01
CA ASP A 50 -16.30 -10.31 6.37
C ASP A 50 -15.53 -8.99 6.48
N VAL A 51 -15.52 -8.16 5.43
CA VAL A 51 -14.92 -6.82 5.46
C VAL A 51 -15.58 -5.98 6.57
N ASP A 52 -14.76 -5.36 7.41
CA ASP A 52 -15.24 -4.53 8.50
C ASP A 52 -15.91 -3.24 7.98
N PRO A 53 -16.83 -2.64 8.76
CA PRO A 53 -17.58 -1.47 8.30
C PRO A 53 -16.72 -0.26 7.93
N TYR A 54 -15.57 -0.06 8.61
CA TYR A 54 -14.69 1.08 8.33
C TYR A 54 -13.91 0.87 7.03
N SER A 55 -13.33 -0.31 6.84
CA SER A 55 -12.68 -0.66 5.57
C SER A 55 -13.67 -0.60 4.41
N ARG A 56 -14.92 -1.06 4.60
CA ARG A 56 -15.98 -0.95 3.57
C ARG A 56 -16.27 0.51 3.20
N ALA A 57 -16.36 1.40 4.19
CA ALA A 57 -16.56 2.82 3.95
C ALA A 57 -15.38 3.47 3.22
N THR A 58 -14.14 3.13 3.61
CA THR A 58 -12.94 3.62 2.94
C THR A 58 -12.87 3.15 1.48
N ILE A 59 -13.11 1.86 1.22
CA ILE A 59 -13.13 1.28 -0.13
C ILE A 59 -14.20 1.97 -1.00
N ALA A 60 -15.42 2.13 -0.48
CA ALA A 60 -16.49 2.81 -1.19
C ALA A 60 -16.15 4.28 -1.52
N ARG A 61 -15.38 4.94 -0.65
CA ARG A 61 -14.92 6.32 -0.86
C ARG A 61 -13.74 6.41 -1.83
N SER A 62 -12.78 5.51 -1.74
CA SER A 62 -11.57 5.53 -2.58
C SER A 62 -11.85 5.01 -3.98
N GLY A 63 -12.90 4.20 -4.16
CA GLY A 63 -13.17 3.51 -5.43
C GLY A 63 -12.21 2.36 -5.68
N GLU A 64 -11.49 1.90 -4.65
CA GLU A 64 -10.62 0.74 -4.75
C GLU A 64 -11.44 -0.53 -5.03
N LEU A 65 -10.86 -1.43 -5.82
CA LEU A 65 -11.42 -2.76 -6.04
C LEU A 65 -10.53 -3.80 -5.33
N PRO A 66 -10.90 -4.24 -4.12
CA PRO A 66 -10.12 -5.23 -3.39
C PRO A 66 -10.17 -6.58 -4.11
N ILE A 67 -9.04 -7.30 -4.07
CA ILE A 67 -8.93 -8.64 -4.66
C ILE A 67 -9.62 -9.64 -3.71
N GLY A 68 -10.44 -10.53 -4.27
CA GLY A 68 -11.08 -11.61 -3.53
C GLY A 68 -10.06 -12.63 -3.03
N THR A 69 -10.32 -13.26 -1.88
CA THR A 69 -9.38 -14.18 -1.22
C THR A 69 -8.94 -15.38 -2.08
N GLY A 70 -9.72 -15.76 -3.10
CA GLY A 70 -9.36 -16.81 -4.06
C GLY A 70 -8.55 -16.33 -5.27
N ASP A 71 -8.59 -15.03 -5.59
CA ASP A 71 -7.94 -14.48 -6.78
C ASP A 71 -6.53 -13.94 -6.49
N GLY A 72 -6.26 -13.57 -5.23
CA GLY A 72 -4.96 -13.06 -4.83
C GLY A 72 -4.99 -12.14 -3.60
N ILE A 73 -3.93 -11.33 -3.46
CA ILE A 73 -3.76 -10.41 -2.33
C ILE A 73 -2.93 -9.19 -2.75
N ALA A 74 -3.26 -8.03 -2.19
CA ALA A 74 -2.50 -6.81 -2.35
C ALA A 74 -1.80 -6.43 -1.03
N PHE A 75 -0.51 -6.13 -1.15
CA PHE A 75 0.32 -5.58 -0.10
C PHE A 75 0.67 -4.13 -0.45
N SER A 76 0.64 -3.28 0.57
CA SER A 76 1.03 -1.88 0.47
C SER A 76 2.21 -1.60 1.40
N ALA A 77 3.13 -0.75 0.97
CA ALA A 77 4.24 -0.27 1.79
C ALA A 77 4.40 1.23 1.65
N THR A 78 4.53 1.92 2.78
CA THR A 78 4.76 3.36 2.84
C THR A 78 6.05 3.72 3.58
N THR A 79 6.74 2.71 4.09
CA THR A 79 8.02 2.82 4.77
C THR A 79 8.97 1.75 4.25
N ASP A 80 10.26 1.91 4.50
CA ASP A 80 11.27 0.86 4.33
C ASP A 80 11.31 -0.08 5.55
N GLU A 81 12.20 -1.09 5.52
CA GLU A 81 12.40 -2.05 6.63
C GLU A 81 12.86 -1.40 7.95
N LYS A 82 13.41 -0.18 7.90
CA LYS A 82 13.82 0.61 9.08
C LYS A 82 12.72 1.56 9.54
N ASN A 83 11.48 1.39 9.05
CA ASN A 83 10.33 2.27 9.27
C ASN A 83 10.56 3.72 8.81
N LYS A 84 11.52 3.98 7.91
CA LYS A 84 11.67 5.31 7.32
C LYS A 84 10.60 5.51 6.25
N PRO A 85 9.85 6.63 6.25
CA PRO A 85 8.85 6.89 5.23
C PRO A 85 9.51 6.96 3.84
N LEU A 86 8.88 6.31 2.86
CA LEU A 86 9.38 6.30 1.48
C LEU A 86 9.36 7.72 0.91
N ASP A 87 10.53 8.19 0.46
CA ASP A 87 10.75 9.52 -0.10
C ASP A 87 11.23 9.40 -1.53
N GLY A 88 10.52 10.03 -2.48
CA GLY A 88 10.84 9.93 -3.90
C GLY A 88 12.12 10.68 -4.30
N ARG A 89 12.68 11.49 -3.40
CA ARG A 89 14.00 12.13 -3.59
C ARG A 89 15.15 11.20 -3.23
N CYS A 90 14.90 10.20 -2.38
CA CYS A 90 15.86 9.17 -2.02
C CYS A 90 15.89 8.06 -3.07
N ASP A 91 16.96 7.27 -3.02
CA ASP A 91 17.11 6.02 -3.76
C ASP A 91 16.67 4.88 -2.85
N VAL A 92 15.62 4.17 -3.28
CA VAL A 92 15.03 3.05 -2.56
C VAL A 92 15.12 1.81 -3.43
N VAL A 93 15.52 0.70 -2.84
CA VAL A 93 15.67 -0.58 -3.53
C VAL A 93 14.67 -1.57 -2.95
N VAL A 94 13.88 -2.19 -3.84
CA VAL A 94 13.06 -3.37 -3.54
C VAL A 94 13.80 -4.59 -4.06
N SER A 95 14.19 -5.50 -3.18
CA SER A 95 15.02 -6.65 -3.56
C SER A 95 14.64 -7.95 -2.87
N GLY A 96 15.02 -9.05 -3.51
CA GLY A 96 14.79 -10.41 -3.01
C GLY A 96 13.87 -11.22 -3.91
N VAL A 97 12.97 -12.00 -3.30
CA VAL A 97 11.98 -12.82 -3.99
C VAL A 97 10.57 -12.40 -3.61
N THR A 98 9.59 -12.78 -4.41
CA THR A 98 8.18 -12.70 -4.03
C THR A 98 7.69 -14.05 -3.53
N PRO A 99 6.62 -14.09 -2.73
CA PRO A 99 5.91 -15.34 -2.46
C PRO A 99 5.44 -16.01 -3.76
N ALA A 100 5.15 -17.31 -3.68
CA ALA A 100 4.61 -18.05 -4.81
C ALA A 100 3.28 -17.44 -5.28
N ALA A 101 3.26 -17.01 -6.54
CA ALA A 101 2.09 -16.46 -7.23
C ALA A 101 2.25 -16.73 -8.72
N ARG A 102 1.15 -16.92 -9.44
CA ARG A 102 1.20 -17.09 -10.90
C ARG A 102 1.69 -15.82 -11.60
N PHE A 103 1.32 -14.66 -11.06
CA PHE A 103 1.70 -13.35 -11.59
C PHE A 103 1.76 -12.32 -10.46
N TRP A 104 2.59 -11.28 -10.61
CA TRP A 104 2.58 -10.16 -9.68
C TRP A 104 2.83 -8.83 -10.39
N THR A 105 2.37 -7.76 -9.75
CA THR A 105 2.64 -6.37 -10.17
C THR A 105 3.13 -5.54 -9.00
N LEU A 106 4.17 -4.74 -9.20
CA LEU A 106 4.60 -3.71 -8.27
C LEU A 106 4.31 -2.34 -8.87
N THR A 107 3.50 -1.52 -8.22
CA THR A 107 3.11 -0.19 -8.73
C THR A 107 3.45 0.88 -7.70
N LEU A 108 3.88 2.05 -8.17
CA LEU A 108 4.13 3.23 -7.36
C LEU A 108 2.97 4.21 -7.47
N PHE A 109 2.45 4.64 -6.32
CA PHE A 109 1.39 5.62 -6.19
C PHE A 109 1.83 6.79 -5.32
N ASP A 110 1.27 7.98 -5.56
CA ASP A 110 1.35 9.07 -4.60
C ASP A 110 0.52 8.75 -3.33
N ARG A 111 0.59 9.61 -2.31
CA ARG A 111 -0.20 9.45 -1.06
C ARG A 111 -1.71 9.62 -1.24
N LYS A 112 -2.17 10.04 -2.42
CA LYS A 112 -3.58 10.20 -2.78
C LYS A 112 -4.10 9.01 -3.62
N GLY A 113 -3.23 8.06 -3.98
CA GLY A 113 -3.58 6.88 -4.79
C GLY A 113 -3.45 7.09 -6.30
N HIS A 114 -2.87 8.20 -6.77
CA HIS A 114 -2.67 8.43 -8.21
C HIS A 114 -1.33 7.90 -8.68
N LEU A 115 -1.27 7.51 -9.95
CA LEU A 115 -0.02 7.17 -10.62
C LEU A 115 0.88 8.40 -10.72
N VAL A 116 2.17 8.21 -10.49
CA VAL A 116 3.13 9.30 -10.49
C VAL A 116 3.63 9.57 -11.90
N ALA A 117 3.21 10.71 -12.44
CA ALA A 117 3.56 11.12 -13.80
C ALA A 117 5.08 11.13 -14.01
N ASN A 118 5.51 10.53 -15.12
CA ASN A 118 6.91 10.53 -15.55
C ASN A 118 6.98 10.43 -17.08
N ALA A 119 8.10 10.88 -17.64
CA ALA A 119 8.32 10.95 -19.09
C ALA A 119 8.30 9.57 -19.77
N LEU A 120 8.60 8.49 -19.03
CA LEU A 120 8.59 7.12 -19.56
C LEU A 120 7.21 6.46 -19.52
N GLN A 121 6.20 7.12 -18.91
CA GLN A 121 4.88 6.55 -18.65
C GLN A 121 4.98 5.17 -17.95
N ARG A 122 5.99 5.00 -17.09
CA ARG A 122 6.24 3.76 -16.35
C ARG A 122 5.85 3.95 -14.90
N TYR A 123 4.83 3.23 -14.45
CA TYR A 123 4.28 3.38 -13.10
C TYR A 123 4.48 2.15 -12.22
N GLY A 124 4.99 1.07 -12.80
CA GLY A 124 5.22 -0.16 -12.10
C GLY A 124 5.92 -1.18 -12.99
N PHE A 125 6.03 -2.39 -12.45
CA PHE A 125 6.55 -3.57 -13.10
C PHE A 125 5.60 -4.74 -12.93
N THR A 126 5.57 -5.60 -13.94
CA THR A 126 4.99 -6.94 -13.92
C THR A 126 6.07 -7.98 -13.67
N SER A 127 5.69 -9.16 -13.18
CA SER A 127 6.63 -10.25 -12.95
C SER A 127 7.32 -10.74 -14.23
N GLN A 128 6.75 -10.49 -15.40
CA GLN A 128 7.23 -11.00 -16.70
C GLN A 128 8.30 -10.13 -17.36
N GLU A 129 8.37 -8.84 -17.02
CA GLU A 129 9.26 -7.90 -17.71
C GLU A 129 10.55 -7.56 -16.93
N ILE A 130 10.63 -7.94 -15.66
CA ILE A 130 11.79 -7.63 -14.83
C ILE A 130 12.98 -8.55 -15.11
N ILE A 131 14.17 -7.97 -15.01
CA ILE A 131 15.45 -8.68 -15.03
C ILE A 131 15.66 -9.32 -13.66
N ARG A 132 16.04 -10.60 -13.66
CA ARG A 132 16.36 -11.39 -12.46
C ARG A 132 17.82 -11.80 -12.44
N ALA A 133 18.36 -11.98 -11.25
CA ALA A 133 19.63 -12.65 -11.05
C ALA A 133 19.51 -14.17 -11.29
N SER A 134 20.64 -14.85 -11.38
CA SER A 134 20.71 -16.30 -11.64
C SER A 134 20.11 -17.16 -10.53
N ASP A 135 20.01 -16.63 -9.32
CA ASP A 135 19.36 -17.26 -8.16
C ASP A 135 17.84 -16.99 -8.10
N GLY A 136 17.28 -16.30 -9.09
CA GLY A 136 15.87 -15.95 -9.18
C GLY A 136 15.47 -14.70 -8.40
N THR A 137 16.39 -14.08 -7.66
CA THR A 137 16.14 -12.79 -7.01
C THR A 137 16.03 -11.67 -8.03
N PHE A 138 15.42 -10.56 -7.63
CA PHE A 138 15.40 -9.34 -8.41
C PHE A 138 15.75 -8.13 -7.56
N GLU A 139 16.10 -7.05 -8.24
CA GLU A 139 16.31 -5.74 -7.66
C GLU A 139 15.55 -4.72 -8.51
N ILE A 140 14.73 -3.89 -7.87
CA ILE A 140 14.02 -2.76 -8.49
C ILE A 140 14.45 -1.48 -7.78
N HIS A 141 15.08 -0.58 -8.54
CA HIS A 141 15.44 0.74 -8.08
C HIS A 141 14.27 1.71 -8.25
N ILE A 142 13.89 2.35 -7.16
CA ILE A 142 12.85 3.36 -7.10
C ILE A 142 13.53 4.68 -6.76
N ALA A 143 13.81 5.46 -7.79
CA ALA A 143 14.61 6.67 -7.68
C ALA A 143 14.17 7.73 -8.70
N SER A 144 14.47 9.00 -8.38
CA SER A 144 14.18 10.13 -9.27
C SER A 144 15.10 10.15 -10.50
N ARG A 145 16.36 9.77 -10.31
CA ARG A 145 17.39 9.68 -11.35
C ARG A 145 17.44 8.27 -11.93
N SER A 146 17.82 8.18 -13.20
CA SER A 146 17.96 6.90 -13.91
C SER A 146 18.90 5.93 -13.19
N ARG A 147 18.52 4.67 -13.21
CA ARG A 147 19.31 3.53 -12.72
C ARG A 147 19.35 2.45 -13.78
N ALA A 148 20.40 1.64 -13.75
CA ALA A 148 20.51 0.47 -14.62
C ALA A 148 19.52 -0.62 -14.18
N GLY A 149 19.15 -1.50 -15.11
CA GLY A 149 18.27 -2.63 -14.83
C GLY A 149 16.82 -2.21 -14.60
N ASN A 150 16.18 -2.80 -13.59
CA ASN A 150 14.78 -2.50 -13.28
C ASN A 150 14.69 -1.17 -12.53
N TRP A 151 14.42 -0.10 -13.26
CA TRP A 151 14.24 1.23 -12.69
C TRP A 151 12.81 1.73 -12.83
N LEU A 152 12.27 2.24 -11.72
CA LEU A 152 10.96 2.87 -11.59
C LEU A 152 11.11 4.35 -11.19
N PRO A 153 10.73 5.30 -12.07
CA PRO A 153 10.88 6.73 -11.78
C PRO A 153 9.92 7.21 -10.69
N THR A 154 10.43 7.94 -9.70
CA THR A 154 9.62 8.57 -8.64
C THR A 154 9.17 9.99 -8.99
N GLY A 155 9.74 10.62 -10.01
CA GLY A 155 9.51 12.04 -10.31
C GLY A 155 9.98 13.00 -9.20
N GLY A 156 10.71 12.52 -8.19
CA GLY A 156 11.18 13.36 -7.07
C GLY A 156 10.08 13.79 -6.09
N ILE A 157 8.92 13.13 -6.09
CA ILE A 157 7.83 13.45 -5.16
C ILE A 157 8.24 13.20 -3.70
N GLU A 158 7.63 13.92 -2.77
CA GLU A 158 8.03 13.82 -1.36
C GLU A 158 7.73 12.48 -0.72
N ARG A 159 6.54 11.92 -0.97
CA ARG A 159 6.06 10.69 -0.33
C ARG A 159 5.28 9.85 -1.32
N TYR A 160 5.51 8.54 -1.28
CA TYR A 160 4.82 7.59 -2.13
C TYR A 160 4.46 6.32 -1.37
N ALA A 161 3.64 5.51 -2.00
CA ALA A 161 3.30 4.16 -1.56
C ALA A 161 3.64 3.18 -2.67
N LEU A 162 4.11 2.00 -2.29
CA LEU A 162 4.26 0.87 -3.19
C LEU A 162 3.12 -0.09 -2.97
N MET A 163 2.59 -0.63 -4.06
CA MET A 163 1.58 -1.67 -4.02
C MET A 163 2.07 -2.90 -4.78
N LEU A 164 2.31 -3.99 -4.06
CA LEU A 164 2.61 -5.30 -4.61
C LEU A 164 1.33 -6.13 -4.64
N ARG A 165 0.84 -6.48 -5.82
CA ARG A 165 -0.30 -7.38 -6.00
C ARG A 165 0.20 -8.73 -6.45
N LEU A 166 -0.24 -9.77 -5.76
CA LEU A 166 0.03 -11.17 -6.08
C LEU A 166 -1.28 -11.79 -6.57
N TYR A 167 -1.26 -12.41 -7.75
CA TYR A 167 -2.43 -13.01 -8.38
C TYR A 167 -2.27 -14.53 -8.40
N ASP A 168 -3.37 -15.23 -8.11
CA ASP A 168 -3.44 -16.69 -7.98
C ASP A 168 -2.34 -17.17 -7.03
N THR A 169 -2.51 -16.83 -5.75
CA THR A 169 -1.54 -17.09 -4.68
C THR A 169 -2.21 -17.59 -3.41
N PRO A 170 -1.60 -18.54 -2.68
CA PRO A 170 -2.12 -19.00 -1.40
C PRO A 170 -1.92 -17.99 -0.25
N VAL A 171 -1.16 -16.90 -0.48
CA VAL A 171 -0.69 -15.98 0.57
C VAL A 171 -1.82 -15.23 1.29
N GLY A 172 -2.98 -15.06 0.64
CA GLY A 172 -4.14 -14.40 1.26
C GLY A 172 -4.97 -15.29 2.19
N VAL A 173 -4.84 -16.61 2.08
CA VAL A 173 -5.73 -17.58 2.75
C VAL A 173 -5.06 -18.22 3.98
N ALA A 174 -3.76 -18.52 3.88
CA ALA A 174 -3.05 -19.36 4.85
C ALA A 174 -1.88 -18.67 5.57
N THR A 175 -1.42 -17.51 5.08
CA THR A 175 -0.20 -16.87 5.59
C THR A 175 -0.45 -16.18 6.92
N ARG A 176 0.30 -16.61 7.95
CA ARG A 176 0.33 -15.93 9.25
C ARG A 176 1.67 -15.25 9.53
N THR A 177 2.74 -15.65 8.85
CA THR A 177 4.11 -15.17 9.14
C THR A 177 4.96 -14.94 7.88
N GLN A 178 6.09 -14.23 8.04
CA GLN A 178 7.12 -14.04 7.00
C GLN A 178 7.68 -15.38 6.48
N ARG A 179 7.75 -16.42 7.30
CA ARG A 179 8.25 -17.74 6.87
C ARG A 179 7.31 -18.39 5.85
N ASP A 180 6.02 -18.08 5.93
CA ASP A 180 5.00 -18.62 5.04
C ASP A 180 4.88 -17.81 3.73
N ALA A 181 5.47 -16.61 3.68
CA ALA A 181 5.44 -15.71 2.53
C ALA A 181 6.72 -14.85 2.49
N PRO A 182 7.77 -15.27 1.76
CA PRO A 182 8.98 -14.47 1.62
C PRO A 182 8.70 -13.23 0.79
N MET A 183 8.57 -12.08 1.46
CA MET A 183 8.35 -10.78 0.81
C MET A 183 9.67 -10.12 0.44
N PRO A 184 9.72 -9.35 -0.67
CA PRO A 184 10.92 -8.61 -1.03
C PRO A 184 11.17 -7.50 0.00
N ALA A 185 12.42 -7.29 0.37
CA ALA A 185 12.80 -6.24 1.32
C ALA A 185 12.75 -4.87 0.64
N ILE A 186 12.42 -3.83 1.41
CA ILE A 186 12.47 -2.43 0.97
C ILE A 186 13.56 -1.71 1.76
N SER A 187 14.56 -1.17 1.06
CA SER A 187 15.70 -0.51 1.71
C SER A 187 15.99 0.85 1.10
N THR A 188 16.12 1.88 1.94
CA THR A 188 16.63 3.19 1.49
C THR A 188 18.15 3.12 1.41
N VAL A 189 18.72 3.20 0.20
CA VAL A 189 20.17 3.08 -0.02
C VAL A 189 20.89 4.43 0.02
N GLY A 190 20.20 5.52 -0.30
CA GLY A 190 20.77 6.86 -0.22
C GLY A 190 19.73 7.96 -0.31
N CYS A 191 20.02 9.11 0.29
CA CYS A 191 19.21 10.32 0.18
C CYS A 191 20.13 11.49 -0.20
N PRO A 192 19.60 12.56 -0.83
CA PRO A 192 20.33 13.81 -1.04
C PRO A 192 20.85 14.43 0.26
#